data_AF-A0A8D2QNW3-F1
#
_entry.id   AF-A0A8D2QNW3-F1
#
_cell.length_a   1.000
_cell.length_b   1.000
_cell.length_c   1.000
_cell.angle_alpha   90.00
_cell.angle_beta   90.00
_cell.angle_gamma   90.00
#
_symmetry.space_group_name_H-M   'P 1'
#
loop_
_entity.id
_entity.type
_entity.pdbx_description
1 polymer ?
#
loop_
_entity_poly.entity_id
_entity_poly.type
_entity_poly.pdbx_seq_one_letter_code
_entity_poly.pdbx_strand_id
1 'polypeptide(L)'
;MGRCSRCFSFPSKRRIIKRPRVLTFLNLPEDVLFHILKGLPAADILSVRAVHSHLKYLVDNHSSVWAHASFQDLWPSPNHLSMFERAAESGNFEAAVKLSLAYLYNEGLSITGHGRAEVNGIKASHYFSLAEHLNVCAVPFIWLFIRPPWSFSGSCCKAVVFESLKAECQLDKKGSILHSLAKVLNFFEDEGKKKESLEMLEESSKQGCLISSYLLWENNRKAAMSDPGRYLQSLRKLRDYAAKGCWEAQIALAKACGNGNQLGLEAKSSREMVSQIFQASLPMSKQSIFTVQKGMNEIMRYILVDWLVEVATMKDFSSLCLHMTVGCVDRYLKLRPVPRARLQLLGIACMVICTRFISKEMLTIREAVWLTDNSYKYEELVRMMGEIISALEGKIRMPTILDYKEVLSSIIPLERRTLHLYSFICELSLLNTSLSVYSPAQLAAAALLLAKILHGQGNLSYLRQSCSSTQCQSVFSF
;
A
#
# COMPACT_ATOMS: atom_id res chain seq x y z
N MET A 1 -6.57 -42.20 95.23
CA MET A 1 -7.66 -42.20 94.22
C MET A 1 -8.17 -40.76 94.12
N GLY A 2 -7.93 -39.94 93.10
CA GLY A 2 -7.75 -40.19 91.66
C GLY A 2 -9.01 -39.79 90.91
N ARG A 3 -9.19 -38.50 90.54
CA ARG A 3 -10.12 -38.07 89.49
C ARG A 3 -9.52 -36.93 88.66
N CYS A 4 -9.51 -37.17 87.35
CA CYS A 4 -8.81 -36.48 86.28
C CYS A 4 -9.56 -35.21 85.83
N SER A 5 -8.82 -34.12 85.62
CA SER A 5 -9.29 -32.84 85.08
C SER A 5 -9.12 -32.77 83.56
N ARG A 6 -9.93 -33.51 82.80
CA ARG A 6 -10.08 -33.30 81.34
C ARG A 6 -11.48 -33.75 80.90
N CYS A 7 -12.34 -32.80 80.53
CA CYS A 7 -13.43 -32.94 79.55
C CYS A 7 -14.19 -31.61 79.37
N PHE A 8 -13.61 -30.65 78.63
CA PHE A 8 -14.38 -29.65 77.90
C PHE A 8 -13.89 -29.66 76.45
N SER A 9 -14.68 -30.26 75.56
CA SER A 9 -14.45 -30.26 74.12
C SER A 9 -14.87 -28.90 73.55
N PHE A 10 -13.90 -28.09 73.11
CA PHE A 10 -14.17 -26.93 72.27
C PHE A 10 -14.64 -27.38 70.88
N PRO A 11 -15.65 -26.72 70.27
CA PRO A 11 -15.99 -27.00 68.88
C PRO A 11 -14.82 -26.56 67.98
N SER A 12 -14.36 -27.49 67.14
CA SER A 12 -13.35 -27.22 66.12
C SER A 12 -13.81 -26.05 65.23
N LYS A 13 -13.03 -24.97 65.20
CA LYS A 13 -13.22 -23.85 64.27
C LYS A 13 -13.35 -24.40 62.85
N ARG A 14 -14.54 -24.29 62.24
CA ARG A 14 -14.75 -24.55 60.81
C ARG A 14 -13.76 -23.66 60.04
N ARG A 15 -12.80 -24.28 59.34
CA ARG A 15 -11.96 -23.59 58.35
C ARG A 15 -12.89 -23.07 57.26
N ILE A 16 -13.11 -21.75 57.24
CA ILE A 16 -13.75 -21.07 56.11
C ILE A 16 -12.76 -21.17 54.94
N ILE A 17 -13.01 -22.09 54.01
CA ILE A 17 -12.33 -22.11 52.73
C ILE A 17 -12.79 -20.85 51.99
N LYS A 18 -11.92 -19.83 51.91
CA LYS A 18 -12.16 -18.67 51.04
C LYS A 18 -12.32 -19.21 49.62
N ARG A 19 -13.52 -19.05 49.03
CA ARG A 19 -13.72 -19.33 47.60
C ARG A 19 -12.67 -18.54 46.81
N PRO A 20 -12.03 -19.13 45.80
CA PRO A 20 -11.12 -18.37 44.94
C PRO A 20 -11.89 -17.18 44.36
N ARG A 21 -11.28 -15.99 44.37
CA ARG A 21 -11.88 -14.80 43.75
C ARG A 21 -12.11 -15.13 42.28
N VAL A 22 -13.39 -15.21 41.88
CA VAL A 22 -13.73 -15.33 40.46
C VAL A 22 -13.38 -13.99 39.83
N LEU A 23 -12.23 -13.93 39.15
CA LEU A 23 -11.87 -12.78 38.34
C LEU A 23 -12.77 -12.79 37.10
N THR A 24 -13.72 -11.86 37.06
CA THR A 24 -14.54 -11.65 35.85
C THR A 24 -13.85 -10.62 34.95
N PHE A 25 -14.26 -10.55 33.69
CA PHE A 25 -13.76 -9.55 32.73
C PHE A 25 -13.82 -8.12 33.30
N LEU A 26 -14.89 -7.78 34.03
CA LEU A 26 -15.08 -6.46 34.65
C LEU A 26 -14.13 -6.17 35.83
N ASN A 27 -13.39 -7.17 36.33
CA ASN A 27 -12.41 -7.00 37.39
C ASN A 27 -11.00 -6.71 36.86
N LEU A 28 -10.81 -6.69 35.54
CA LEU A 28 -9.53 -6.36 34.92
C LEU A 28 -9.25 -4.85 35.04
N PRO A 29 -7.98 -4.42 35.17
CA PRO A 29 -7.61 -3.01 35.08
C PRO A 29 -8.05 -2.40 33.74
N GLU A 30 -8.39 -1.11 33.74
CA GLU A 30 -8.86 -0.42 32.53
C GLU A 30 -7.85 -0.51 31.38
N ASP A 31 -6.55 -0.43 31.66
CA ASP A 31 -5.51 -0.58 30.63
C ASP A 31 -5.58 -1.93 29.90
N VAL A 32 -5.87 -3.00 30.64
CA VAL A 32 -6.05 -4.34 30.08
C VAL A 32 -7.34 -4.41 29.27
N LEU A 33 -8.43 -3.82 29.77
CA LEU A 33 -9.69 -3.72 29.06
C LEU A 33 -9.54 -2.94 27.75
N PHE A 34 -8.84 -1.82 27.75
CA PHE A 34 -8.53 -1.06 26.54
C PHE A 34 -7.71 -1.87 25.56
N HIS A 35 -6.71 -2.62 26.04
CA HIS A 35 -5.91 -3.45 25.16
C HIS A 35 -6.74 -4.57 24.51
N ILE A 36 -7.67 -5.17 25.25
CA ILE A 36 -8.60 -6.17 24.71
C ILE A 36 -9.56 -5.53 23.71
N LEU A 37 -10.19 -4.41 24.06
CA LEU A 37 -11.15 -3.69 23.21
C LEU A 37 -10.54 -3.23 21.88
N LYS A 38 -9.27 -2.78 21.90
CA LYS A 38 -8.53 -2.40 20.67
C LYS A 38 -8.39 -3.55 19.67
N GLY A 39 -8.41 -4.79 20.12
CA GLY A 39 -8.28 -5.97 19.26
C GLY A 39 -9.61 -6.49 18.70
N LEU A 40 -10.74 -5.90 19.10
CA LEU A 40 -12.06 -6.37 18.70
C LEU A 40 -12.53 -5.73 17.38
N PRO A 41 -13.25 -6.48 16.53
CA PRO A 41 -14.04 -5.93 15.44
C PRO A 41 -15.04 -4.87 15.96
N ALA A 42 -15.33 -3.86 15.15
CA ALA A 42 -16.24 -2.78 15.53
C ALA A 42 -17.65 -3.29 15.90
N ALA A 43 -18.12 -4.37 15.27
CA ALA A 43 -19.37 -5.04 15.63
C ALA A 43 -19.33 -5.61 17.06
N ASP A 44 -18.23 -6.27 17.44
CA ASP A 44 -18.06 -6.85 18.76
C ASP A 44 -17.90 -5.76 19.84
N ILE A 45 -17.26 -4.64 19.51
CA ILE A 45 -17.17 -3.47 20.41
C ILE A 45 -18.58 -2.96 20.74
N LEU A 46 -19.51 -2.93 19.77
CA LEU A 46 -20.91 -2.57 20.05
C LEU A 46 -21.60 -3.60 20.95
N SER A 47 -21.38 -4.89 20.72
CA SER A 47 -21.92 -5.93 21.58
C SER A 47 -21.41 -5.77 23.01
N VAL A 48 -20.11 -5.53 23.20
CA VAL A 48 -19.50 -5.28 24.52
C VAL A 48 -20.08 -4.03 25.18
N ARG A 49 -20.28 -2.95 24.42
CA ARG A 49 -20.93 -1.71 24.87
C ARG A 49 -22.35 -1.95 25.39
N ALA A 50 -23.10 -2.89 24.80
CA ALA A 50 -24.48 -3.19 25.19
C ALA A 50 -24.60 -4.02 26.48
N VAL A 51 -23.53 -4.69 26.91
CA VAL A 51 -23.57 -5.69 28.00
C VAL A 51 -23.54 -5.07 29.40
N HIS A 52 -22.80 -3.97 29.63
CA HIS A 52 -22.63 -3.41 30.97
C HIS A 52 -22.37 -1.89 30.96
N SER A 53 -22.85 -1.16 31.97
CA SER A 53 -22.72 0.31 32.06
C SER A 53 -21.27 0.80 32.12
N HIS A 54 -20.39 0.10 32.84
CA HIS A 54 -18.96 0.41 32.87
C HIS A 54 -18.29 0.21 31.50
N LEU A 55 -18.60 -0.89 30.80
CA LEU A 55 -18.07 -1.14 29.45
C LEU A 55 -18.60 -0.11 28.45
N LYS A 56 -19.88 0.28 28.57
CA LYS A 56 -20.46 1.38 27.84
C LYS A 56 -19.68 2.67 28.08
N TYR A 57 -19.37 3.00 29.34
CA TYR A 57 -18.57 4.18 29.68
C TYR A 57 -17.18 4.14 29.03
N LEU A 58 -16.48 2.99 29.09
CA LEU A 58 -15.16 2.84 28.47
C LEU A 58 -15.21 3.04 26.95
N VAL A 59 -16.17 2.39 26.28
CA VAL A 59 -16.35 2.51 24.82
C VAL A 59 -16.82 3.92 24.42
N ASP A 60 -17.68 4.55 25.24
CA ASP A 60 -18.26 5.86 24.94
C ASP A 60 -17.37 7.05 25.30
N ASN A 61 -16.36 6.90 26.15
CA ASN A 61 -15.50 8.03 26.55
C ASN A 61 -14.06 7.94 26.04
N HIS A 62 -13.59 6.77 25.58
CA HIS A 62 -12.20 6.62 25.13
C HIS A 62 -12.09 6.52 23.60
N SER A 63 -11.51 7.56 22.98
CA SER A 63 -11.22 7.61 21.54
C SER A 63 -10.25 6.51 21.10
N SER A 64 -9.33 6.09 21.96
CA SER A 64 -8.32 5.08 21.68
C SER A 64 -8.90 3.71 21.32
N VAL A 65 -10.10 3.38 21.80
CA VAL A 65 -10.84 2.15 21.42
C VAL A 65 -11.21 2.22 19.94
N TRP A 66 -11.79 3.34 19.52
CA TRP A 66 -12.25 3.53 18.15
C TRP A 66 -11.10 3.77 17.16
N ALA A 67 -9.99 4.35 17.61
CA ALA A 67 -8.78 4.54 16.81
C ALA A 67 -8.19 3.23 16.27
N HIS A 68 -8.38 2.11 16.98
CA HIS A 68 -7.81 0.79 16.63
C HIS A 68 -8.87 -0.26 16.26
N ALA A 69 -10.16 0.07 16.37
CA ALA A 69 -11.24 -0.83 16.02
C ALA A 69 -11.11 -1.29 14.56
N SER A 70 -11.24 -2.60 14.31
CA SER A 70 -11.25 -3.09 12.93
C SER A 70 -12.65 -3.02 12.33
N PHE A 71 -12.75 -2.46 11.13
CA PHE A 71 -14.00 -2.38 10.37
C PHE A 71 -14.06 -3.42 9.25
N GLN A 72 -13.27 -4.49 9.35
CA GLN A 72 -13.20 -5.53 8.33
C GLN A 72 -14.60 -6.02 7.94
N ASP A 73 -14.86 -6.10 6.64
CA ASP A 73 -16.14 -6.57 6.08
C ASP A 73 -17.36 -5.71 6.47
N LEU A 74 -17.16 -4.58 7.17
CA LEU A 74 -18.16 -3.56 7.44
C LEU A 74 -17.95 -2.36 6.51
N TRP A 75 -19.06 -1.79 6.02
CA TRP A 75 -19.05 -0.65 5.11
C TRP A 75 -20.03 0.45 5.54
N PRO A 76 -19.66 1.75 5.54
CA PRO A 76 -20.53 2.83 5.98
C PRO A 76 -21.96 2.76 5.43
N SER A 77 -22.93 2.78 6.34
CA SER A 77 -24.36 2.88 6.01
C SER A 77 -25.10 3.71 7.07
N PRO A 78 -26.33 4.21 6.81
CA PRO A 78 -27.08 5.03 7.76
C PRO A 78 -27.17 4.44 9.17
N ASN A 79 -27.24 3.11 9.28
CA ASN A 79 -27.38 2.42 10.56
C ASN A 79 -26.14 2.52 11.46
N HIS A 80 -24.95 2.72 10.88
CA HIS A 80 -23.69 2.73 11.62
C HIS A 80 -22.73 3.83 11.15
N LEU A 81 -23.26 4.86 10.49
CA LEU A 81 -22.50 6.01 10.02
C LEU A 81 -21.81 6.73 11.18
N SER A 82 -22.55 7.02 12.25
CA SER A 82 -22.02 7.71 13.44
C SER A 82 -20.83 6.99 14.08
N MET A 83 -20.80 5.66 13.99
CA MET A 83 -19.68 4.84 14.45
C MET A 83 -18.44 5.06 13.57
N PHE A 84 -18.61 4.99 12.25
CA PHE A 84 -17.52 5.23 11.31
C PHE A 84 -16.96 6.64 11.47
N GLU A 85 -17.84 7.65 11.55
CA GLU A 85 -17.43 9.06 11.71
C GLU A 85 -16.63 9.22 13.00
N ARG A 86 -17.16 8.70 14.12
CA ARG A 86 -16.45 8.72 15.41
C ARG A 86 -15.08 8.05 15.36
N ALA A 87 -14.96 6.90 14.69
CA ALA A 87 -13.70 6.19 14.59
C ALA A 87 -12.68 6.95 13.73
N ALA A 88 -13.12 7.49 12.59
CA ALA A 88 -12.29 8.32 11.75
C ALA A 88 -11.76 9.53 12.53
N GLU A 89 -12.64 10.30 13.19
CA GLU A 89 -12.25 11.45 14.02
C GLU A 89 -11.35 11.07 15.22
N SER A 90 -11.41 9.81 15.67
CA SER A 90 -10.52 9.29 16.71
C SER A 90 -9.14 8.85 16.17
N GLY A 91 -8.89 8.98 14.87
CA GLY A 91 -7.62 8.63 14.23
C GLY A 91 -7.59 7.24 13.58
N ASN A 92 -8.75 6.65 13.26
CA ASN A 92 -8.80 5.35 12.58
C ASN A 92 -8.69 5.50 11.04
N PHE A 93 -7.57 5.04 10.48
CA PHE A 93 -7.31 5.11 9.04
C PHE A 93 -8.30 4.29 8.20
N GLU A 94 -8.67 3.09 8.63
CA GLU A 94 -9.61 2.22 7.91
C GLU A 94 -11.00 2.89 7.80
N ALA A 95 -11.47 3.49 8.89
CA ALA A 95 -12.75 4.21 8.89
C ALA A 95 -12.71 5.45 7.96
N ALA A 96 -11.63 6.23 8.00
CA ALA A 96 -11.47 7.42 7.16
C ALA A 96 -11.45 7.06 5.64
N VAL A 97 -10.70 6.02 5.26
CA VAL A 97 -10.67 5.52 3.88
C VAL A 97 -12.06 5.02 3.44
N LYS A 98 -12.74 4.22 4.26
CA LYS A 98 -14.06 3.70 3.89
C LYS A 98 -15.10 4.82 3.76
N LEU A 99 -15.10 5.80 4.67
CA LEU A 99 -15.99 6.96 4.59
C LEU A 99 -15.73 7.82 3.35
N SER A 100 -14.47 8.17 3.08
CA SER A 100 -14.12 8.96 1.90
C SER A 100 -14.62 8.32 0.60
N LEU A 101 -14.45 6.99 0.45
CA LEU A 101 -14.94 6.26 -0.72
C LEU A 101 -16.46 6.10 -0.75
N ALA A 102 -17.10 5.85 0.40
CA ALA A 102 -18.54 5.78 0.53
C ALA A 102 -19.21 7.09 0.09
N TYR A 103 -18.70 8.24 0.54
CA TYR A 103 -19.19 9.55 0.11
C TYR A 103 -18.86 9.81 -1.37
N LEU A 104 -17.61 9.60 -1.80
CA LEU A 104 -17.18 9.88 -3.18
C LEU A 104 -18.00 9.12 -4.24
N TYR A 105 -18.28 7.85 -3.98
CA TYR A 105 -19.02 6.98 -4.90
C TYR A 105 -20.51 6.85 -4.55
N ASN A 106 -20.97 7.55 -3.51
CA ASN A 106 -22.34 7.47 -3.00
C ASN A 106 -22.80 6.02 -2.73
N GLU A 107 -21.95 5.26 -2.06
CA GLU A 107 -22.16 3.84 -1.78
C GLU A 107 -22.50 3.66 -0.29
N GLY A 108 -23.62 3.01 0.00
CA GLY A 108 -24.08 2.72 1.36
C GLY A 108 -24.84 3.84 2.07
N LEU A 109 -24.62 5.12 1.73
CA LEU A 109 -25.12 6.28 2.49
C LEU A 109 -26.45 6.89 2.00
N SER A 110 -26.96 6.45 0.85
CA SER A 110 -28.29 6.82 0.29
C SER A 110 -28.63 8.32 0.34
N ILE A 111 -27.66 9.20 0.09
CA ILE A 111 -27.92 10.63 -0.01
C ILE A 111 -28.58 10.90 -1.37
N THR A 112 -29.85 11.29 -1.36
CA THR A 112 -30.65 11.58 -2.57
C THR A 112 -31.05 13.05 -2.61
N GLY A 113 -30.89 13.72 -3.76
CA GLY A 113 -31.36 15.10 -3.97
C GLY A 113 -30.44 15.98 -4.83
N HIS A 114 -30.86 17.22 -5.05
CA HIS A 114 -30.04 18.28 -5.65
C HIS A 114 -28.87 18.65 -4.73
N GLY A 115 -27.70 18.97 -5.29
CA GLY A 115 -26.49 19.29 -4.50
C GLY A 115 -25.77 18.09 -3.90
N ARG A 116 -26.20 16.85 -4.19
CA ARG A 116 -25.58 15.62 -3.66
C ARG A 116 -24.07 15.56 -3.85
N ALA A 117 -23.57 15.91 -5.04
CA ALA A 117 -22.14 15.81 -5.31
C ALA A 117 -21.33 16.86 -4.54
N GLU A 118 -21.94 18.00 -4.20
CA GLU A 118 -21.30 19.02 -3.38
C GLU A 118 -21.19 18.56 -1.93
N VAL A 119 -22.30 18.13 -1.34
CA VAL A 119 -22.32 17.62 0.04
C VAL A 119 -21.42 16.39 0.19
N ASN A 120 -21.54 15.40 -0.70
CA ASN A 120 -20.69 14.23 -0.67
C ASN A 120 -19.23 14.58 -0.95
N GLY A 121 -18.97 15.55 -1.83
CA GLY A 121 -17.63 15.99 -2.15
C GLY A 121 -16.92 16.63 -0.96
N ILE A 122 -17.60 17.52 -0.23
CA ILE A 122 -17.07 18.16 0.98
C ILE A 122 -16.83 17.13 2.10
N LYS A 123 -17.75 16.18 2.28
CA LYS A 123 -17.55 15.11 3.27
C LYS A 123 -16.41 14.16 2.87
N ALA A 124 -16.32 13.80 1.59
CA ALA A 124 -15.24 12.96 1.09
C ALA A 124 -13.87 13.65 1.22
N SER A 125 -13.76 14.96 0.93
CA SER A 125 -12.50 15.69 1.09
C SER A 125 -12.03 15.72 2.53
N HIS A 126 -12.93 15.96 3.50
CA HIS A 126 -12.61 15.92 4.93
C HIS A 126 -11.98 14.57 5.33
N TYR A 127 -12.63 13.45 5.01
CA TYR A 127 -12.10 12.13 5.37
C TYR A 127 -10.87 11.73 4.57
N PHE A 128 -10.72 12.20 3.33
CA PHE A 128 -9.47 12.03 2.58
C PHE A 128 -8.30 12.79 3.22
N SER A 129 -8.51 14.06 3.62
CA SER A 129 -7.51 14.86 4.32
C SER A 129 -7.08 14.17 5.62
N LEU A 130 -8.05 13.64 6.38
CA LEU A 130 -7.80 12.88 7.59
C LEU A 130 -7.01 11.59 7.32
N ALA A 131 -7.36 10.84 6.28
CA ALA A 131 -6.66 9.61 5.90
C ALA A 131 -5.20 9.86 5.51
N GLU A 132 -4.91 10.93 4.76
CA GLU A 132 -3.53 11.34 4.44
C GLU A 132 -2.75 11.78 5.68
N HIS A 133 -3.41 12.49 6.61
CA HIS A 133 -2.76 12.91 7.84
C HIS A 133 -2.35 11.72 8.72
N LEU A 134 -3.20 10.70 8.79
CA LEU A 134 -2.94 9.49 9.58
C LEU A 134 -1.86 8.59 8.97
N ASN A 135 -1.50 8.79 7.69
CA ASN A 135 -0.65 7.88 6.94
C ASN A 135 0.59 8.56 6.34
N VAL A 136 1.35 9.25 7.20
CA VAL A 136 2.52 10.08 6.84
C VAL A 136 3.63 9.28 6.14
N CYS A 137 3.70 7.97 6.35
CA CYS A 137 4.74 7.11 5.78
C CYS A 137 4.41 6.53 4.39
N ALA A 138 3.19 6.71 3.88
CA ALA A 138 2.80 6.22 2.58
C ALA A 138 2.90 7.32 1.49
N VAL A 139 2.99 6.88 0.24
CA VAL A 139 2.85 7.80 -0.90
C VAL A 139 1.41 8.31 -0.92
N PRO A 140 1.18 9.63 -1.08
CA PRO A 140 -0.17 10.18 -1.14
C PRO A 140 -0.98 9.52 -2.26
N PHE A 141 -2.22 9.15 -1.96
CA PHE A 141 -3.03 8.26 -2.79
C PHE A 141 -4.39 8.85 -3.18
N ILE A 142 -4.84 9.96 -2.57
CA ILE A 142 -6.16 10.56 -2.86
C ILE A 142 -6.37 10.78 -4.37
N TRP A 143 -5.32 11.25 -5.05
CA TRP A 143 -5.35 11.61 -6.48
C TRP A 143 -5.84 10.47 -7.40
N LEU A 144 -5.69 9.21 -6.97
CA LEU A 144 -6.18 8.03 -7.68
C LEU A 144 -7.70 8.03 -7.83
N PHE A 145 -8.40 8.53 -6.81
CA PHE A 145 -9.85 8.46 -6.71
C PHE A 145 -10.52 9.68 -7.36
N ILE A 146 -9.87 10.83 -7.30
CA ILE A 146 -10.38 12.10 -7.84
C ILE A 146 -9.87 12.41 -9.25
N ARG A 147 -9.21 11.46 -9.90
CA ARG A 147 -8.68 11.60 -11.25
C ARG A 147 -9.77 12.03 -12.27
N PRO A 148 -9.44 12.94 -13.23
CA PRO A 148 -10.31 13.30 -14.35
C PRO A 148 -10.59 12.09 -15.28
N PRO A 149 -11.60 12.17 -16.17
CA PRO A 149 -12.41 13.34 -16.50
C PRO A 149 -13.45 13.68 -15.42
N TRP A 150 -13.75 14.97 -15.29
CA TRP A 150 -14.85 15.48 -14.48
C TRP A 150 -15.98 15.95 -15.39
N SER A 151 -17.22 15.88 -14.91
CA SER A 151 -18.37 16.37 -15.69
C SER A 151 -18.28 17.89 -15.91
N PHE A 152 -18.48 18.34 -17.15
CA PHE A 152 -18.53 19.76 -17.51
C PHE A 152 -19.86 20.43 -17.12
N SER A 153 -20.93 19.66 -16.90
CA SER A 153 -22.30 20.15 -16.72
C SER A 153 -22.70 20.46 -15.27
N GLY A 154 -21.74 20.51 -14.33
CA GLY A 154 -21.97 20.82 -12.92
C GLY A 154 -22.26 19.59 -12.04
N SER A 155 -21.85 19.67 -10.77
CA SER A 155 -21.98 18.65 -9.71
C SER A 155 -21.20 17.35 -9.96
N CYS A 156 -19.88 17.43 -10.12
CA CYS A 156 -18.96 16.27 -10.07
C CYS A 156 -18.34 16.13 -8.68
N CYS A 157 -18.61 15.01 -7.99
CA CYS A 157 -18.14 14.80 -6.61
C CYS A 157 -16.60 14.84 -6.52
N LYS A 158 -15.90 14.28 -7.52
CA LYS A 158 -14.42 14.29 -7.60
C LYS A 158 -13.87 15.72 -7.73
N ALA A 159 -14.51 16.56 -8.54
CA ALA A 159 -14.11 17.95 -8.71
C ALA A 159 -14.31 18.75 -7.42
N VAL A 160 -15.43 18.54 -6.72
CA VAL A 160 -15.68 19.16 -5.42
C VAL A 160 -14.61 18.75 -4.39
N VAL A 161 -14.24 17.46 -4.35
CA VAL A 161 -13.14 17.01 -3.47
C VAL A 161 -11.84 17.74 -3.80
N PHE A 162 -11.48 17.85 -5.08
CA PHE A 162 -10.28 18.57 -5.51
C PHE A 162 -10.28 20.04 -5.06
N GLU A 163 -11.37 20.77 -5.34
CA GLU A 163 -11.47 22.20 -4.98
C GLU A 163 -11.49 22.40 -3.45
N SER A 164 -12.16 21.52 -2.71
CA SER A 164 -12.20 21.57 -1.24
C SER A 164 -10.82 21.33 -0.62
N LEU A 165 -10.07 20.34 -1.09
CA LEU A 165 -8.71 20.06 -0.65
C LEU A 165 -7.73 21.18 -1.05
N LYS A 166 -7.93 21.79 -2.22
CA LYS A 166 -7.16 22.95 -2.67
C LYS A 166 -7.40 24.17 -1.77
N ALA A 167 -8.65 24.45 -1.40
CA ALA A 167 -9.00 25.51 -0.46
C ALA A 167 -8.40 25.26 0.94
N GLU A 168 -8.43 24.01 1.42
CA GLU A 168 -7.79 23.64 2.68
C GLU A 168 -6.28 23.93 2.67
N CYS A 169 -5.58 23.60 1.57
CA CYS A 169 -4.15 23.84 1.43
C CYS A 169 -3.75 25.33 1.36
N GLN A 170 -4.70 26.23 1.08
CA GLN A 170 -4.46 27.68 1.16
C GLN A 170 -4.40 28.18 2.61
N LEU A 171 -5.10 27.50 3.53
CA LEU A 171 -5.11 27.82 4.95
C LEU A 171 -3.97 27.12 5.69
N ASP A 172 -3.80 25.83 5.45
CA ASP A 172 -2.76 24.99 6.07
C ASP A 172 -2.07 24.13 5.02
N LYS A 173 -0.78 24.39 4.80
CA LYS A 173 -0.03 23.78 3.70
C LYS A 173 0.34 22.34 4.03
N LYS A 174 -0.52 21.41 3.62
CA LYS A 174 -0.30 19.96 3.80
C LYS A 174 0.43 19.36 2.59
N GLY A 175 1.69 18.95 2.81
CA GLY A 175 2.56 18.46 1.74
C GLY A 175 2.01 17.26 0.96
N SER A 176 1.39 16.29 1.62
CA SER A 176 0.79 15.10 0.98
C SER A 176 -0.43 15.44 0.11
N ILE A 177 -1.27 16.36 0.56
CA ILE A 177 -2.45 16.82 -0.19
C ILE A 177 -2.01 17.62 -1.41
N LEU A 178 -1.06 18.56 -1.26
CA LEU A 178 -0.48 19.31 -2.36
C LEU A 178 0.11 18.38 -3.45
N HIS A 179 0.78 17.30 -3.05
CA HIS A 179 1.25 16.27 -3.98
C HIS A 179 0.09 15.66 -4.78
N SER A 180 -0.97 15.24 -4.09
CA SER A 180 -2.15 14.65 -4.72
C SER A 180 -2.82 15.63 -5.70
N LEU A 181 -2.97 16.90 -5.33
CA LEU A 181 -3.53 17.94 -6.20
C LEU A 181 -2.68 18.15 -7.45
N ALA A 182 -1.34 18.23 -7.30
CA ALA A 182 -0.44 18.35 -8.44
C ALA A 182 -0.53 17.13 -9.38
N LYS A 183 -0.59 15.91 -8.83
CA LYS A 183 -0.79 14.68 -9.62
C LYS A 183 -2.08 14.71 -10.42
N VAL A 184 -3.18 15.24 -9.87
CA VAL A 184 -4.43 15.43 -10.59
C VAL A 184 -4.27 16.41 -11.75
N LEU A 185 -3.62 17.55 -11.50
CA LEU A 185 -3.41 18.59 -12.51
C LEU A 185 -2.57 18.10 -13.71
N ASN A 186 -1.62 17.19 -13.48
CA ASN A 186 -0.82 16.57 -14.54
C ASN A 186 -1.62 15.73 -15.56
N PHE A 187 -2.88 15.40 -15.28
CA PHE A 187 -3.74 14.70 -16.26
C PHE A 187 -4.40 15.64 -17.26
N PHE A 188 -4.37 16.95 -17.04
CA PHE A 188 -4.87 17.92 -18.00
C PHE A 188 -3.76 18.30 -18.99
N GLU A 189 -4.13 18.52 -20.25
CA GLU A 189 -3.18 18.93 -21.30
C GLU A 189 -2.87 20.43 -21.29
N ASP A 190 -3.65 21.21 -20.53
CA ASP A 190 -3.51 22.65 -20.36
C ASP A 190 -2.17 23.04 -19.71
N GLU A 191 -1.40 23.90 -20.39
CA GLU A 191 -0.09 24.36 -19.92
C GLU A 191 -0.17 25.17 -18.62
N GLY A 192 -1.27 25.91 -18.40
CA GLY A 192 -1.51 26.62 -17.14
C GLY A 192 -1.61 25.67 -15.96
N LYS A 193 -2.39 24.58 -16.10
CA LYS A 193 -2.51 23.53 -15.10
C LYS A 193 -1.21 22.76 -14.86
N LYS A 194 -0.39 22.54 -15.89
CA LYS A 194 0.95 21.95 -15.73
C LYS A 194 1.88 22.85 -14.92
N LYS A 195 1.81 24.17 -15.14
CA LYS A 195 2.58 25.14 -14.34
C LYS A 195 2.11 25.14 -12.88
N GLU A 196 0.80 25.19 -12.65
CA GLU A 196 0.20 25.11 -11.31
C GLU A 196 0.60 23.80 -10.60
N SER A 197 0.61 22.68 -11.31
CA SER A 197 1.09 21.39 -10.80
C SER A 197 2.54 21.46 -10.32
N LEU A 198 3.45 22.09 -11.09
CA LEU A 198 4.84 22.26 -10.69
C LEU A 198 4.97 23.12 -9.44
N GLU A 199 4.24 24.23 -9.36
CA GLU A 199 4.21 25.10 -8.18
C GLU A 199 3.72 24.35 -6.92
N MET A 200 2.67 23.53 -7.06
CA MET A 200 2.17 22.67 -5.98
C MET A 200 3.18 21.58 -5.56
N LEU A 201 3.91 20.99 -6.51
CA LEU A 201 4.98 20.02 -6.18
C LEU A 201 6.14 20.68 -5.45
N GLU A 202 6.53 21.89 -5.85
CA GLU A 202 7.58 22.66 -5.17
C GLU A 202 7.18 22.98 -3.73
N GLU A 203 5.96 23.43 -3.51
CA GLU A 203 5.45 23.70 -2.17
C GLU A 203 5.33 22.41 -1.35
N SER A 204 4.80 21.33 -1.95
CA SER A 204 4.75 20.00 -1.33
C SER A 204 6.14 19.51 -0.89
N SER A 205 7.16 19.73 -1.73
CA SER A 205 8.55 19.41 -1.41
C SER A 205 9.09 20.23 -0.24
N LYS A 206 8.74 21.53 -0.14
CA LYS A 206 9.14 22.38 1.00
C LYS A 206 8.51 21.92 2.31
N GLN A 207 7.29 21.38 2.25
CA GLN A 207 6.60 20.77 3.40
C GLN A 207 7.12 19.36 3.75
N GLY A 208 8.22 18.90 3.13
CA GLY A 208 8.89 17.64 3.47
C GLY A 208 8.38 16.40 2.71
N CYS A 209 7.53 16.56 1.70
CA CYS A 209 7.06 15.44 0.88
C CYS A 209 8.18 14.91 -0.03
N LEU A 210 8.83 13.83 0.38
CA LEU A 210 10.00 13.26 -0.29
C LEU A 210 9.71 12.82 -1.73
N ILE A 211 8.53 12.25 -1.98
CA ILE A 211 8.13 11.81 -3.32
C ILE A 211 7.95 13.01 -4.27
N SER A 212 7.46 14.15 -3.79
CA SER A 212 7.41 15.39 -4.59
C SER A 212 8.81 15.90 -4.92
N SER A 213 9.74 15.85 -3.95
CA SER A 213 11.14 16.20 -4.18
C SER A 213 11.80 15.31 -5.26
N TYR A 214 11.49 14.02 -5.24
CA TYR A 214 11.94 13.06 -6.26
C TYR A 214 11.33 13.34 -7.64
N LEU A 215 10.02 13.59 -7.72
CA LEU A 215 9.35 13.91 -9.01
C LEU A 215 9.90 15.20 -9.64
N LEU A 216 10.15 16.25 -8.84
CA LEU A 216 10.79 17.47 -9.32
C LEU A 216 12.21 17.21 -9.84
N TRP A 217 12.95 16.34 -9.17
CA TRP A 217 14.27 15.92 -9.64
C TRP A 217 14.18 15.15 -10.96
N GLU A 218 13.24 14.23 -11.09
CA GLU A 218 13.02 13.43 -12.30
C GLU A 218 12.68 14.32 -13.52
N ASN A 219 11.78 15.29 -13.33
CA ASN A 219 11.41 16.26 -14.36
C ASN A 219 12.61 17.10 -14.84
N ASN A 220 13.47 17.52 -13.91
CA ASN A 220 14.65 18.35 -14.20
C ASN A 220 15.88 17.54 -14.64
N ARG A 221 15.82 16.20 -14.61
CA ARG A 221 16.96 15.31 -14.87
C ARG A 221 17.61 15.56 -16.23
N LYS A 222 16.81 15.72 -17.29
CA LYS A 222 17.32 15.96 -18.65
C LYS A 222 18.06 17.29 -18.77
N ALA A 223 17.50 18.35 -18.16
CA ALA A 223 18.11 19.67 -18.15
C ALA A 223 19.39 19.70 -17.29
N ALA A 224 19.47 18.89 -16.23
CA ALA A 224 20.69 18.79 -15.43
C ALA A 224 21.83 18.08 -16.16
N MET A 225 21.54 17.14 -17.07
CA MET A 225 22.56 16.39 -17.83
C MET A 225 23.33 17.24 -18.86
N SER A 226 22.88 18.46 -19.18
CA SER A 226 23.57 19.32 -20.14
C SER A 226 24.81 20.02 -19.59
N ASP A 227 24.89 20.19 -18.26
CA ASP A 227 26.01 20.85 -17.58
C ASP A 227 26.61 19.91 -16.50
N PRO A 228 27.91 19.60 -16.54
CA PRO A 228 28.54 18.69 -15.58
C PRO A 228 28.35 19.10 -14.10
N GLY A 229 28.38 20.40 -13.80
CA GLY A 229 28.21 20.90 -12.43
C GLY A 229 26.79 20.70 -11.90
N ARG A 230 25.78 21.09 -12.69
CA ARG A 230 24.36 20.86 -12.38
C ARG A 230 24.04 19.37 -12.30
N TYR A 231 24.64 18.56 -13.17
CA TYR A 231 24.49 17.11 -13.14
C TYR A 231 25.01 16.50 -11.83
N LEU A 232 26.22 16.88 -11.39
CA LEU A 232 26.78 16.43 -10.11
C LEU A 232 25.89 16.84 -8.93
N GLN A 233 25.40 18.09 -8.92
CA GLN A 233 24.50 18.57 -7.87
C GLN A 233 23.15 17.82 -7.88
N SER A 234 22.64 17.51 -9.06
CA SER A 234 21.44 16.69 -9.24
C SER A 234 21.61 15.30 -8.63
N LEU A 235 22.77 14.66 -8.86
CA LEU A 235 23.07 13.35 -8.30
C LEU A 235 23.27 13.37 -6.77
N ARG A 236 23.82 14.45 -6.20
CA ARG A 236 23.88 14.63 -4.74
C ARG A 236 22.49 14.66 -4.12
N LYS A 237 21.57 15.43 -4.71
CA LYS A 237 20.16 15.46 -4.27
C LYS A 237 19.52 14.08 -4.35
N LEU A 238 19.76 13.34 -5.44
CA LEU A 238 19.25 11.97 -5.60
C LEU A 238 19.73 11.05 -4.47
N ARG A 239 21.02 11.11 -4.14
CA ARG A 239 21.61 10.34 -3.02
C ARG A 239 20.97 10.73 -1.68
N ASP A 240 20.74 12.01 -1.44
CA ASP A 240 20.10 12.48 -0.21
C ASP A 240 18.65 11.97 -0.10
N TYR A 241 17.91 11.91 -1.21
CA TYR A 241 16.56 11.34 -1.23
C TYR A 241 16.56 9.83 -0.99
N ALA A 242 17.52 9.11 -1.59
CA ALA A 242 17.70 7.68 -1.37
C ALA A 242 18.03 7.35 0.09
N ALA A 243 18.88 8.16 0.73
CA ALA A 243 19.24 8.04 2.15
C ALA A 243 18.06 8.32 3.10
N LYS A 244 17.12 9.19 2.69
CA LYS A 244 15.87 9.46 3.43
C LYS A 244 14.80 8.36 3.27
N GLY A 245 15.08 7.31 2.50
CA GLY A 245 14.19 6.15 2.36
C GLY A 245 13.28 6.16 1.12
N CYS A 246 13.48 7.07 0.15
CA CYS A 246 12.77 6.98 -1.12
C CYS A 246 13.37 5.85 -1.97
N TRP A 247 12.64 4.75 -2.11
CA TRP A 247 13.11 3.59 -2.85
C TRP A 247 13.19 3.88 -4.35
N GLU A 248 12.34 4.74 -4.92
CA GLU A 248 12.44 5.17 -6.32
C GLU A 248 13.78 5.88 -6.56
N ALA A 249 14.18 6.75 -5.62
CA ALA A 249 15.49 7.40 -5.65
C ALA A 249 16.63 6.39 -5.51
N GLN A 250 16.48 5.34 -4.69
CA GLN A 250 17.46 4.25 -4.58
C GLN A 250 17.62 3.51 -5.92
N ILE A 251 16.53 3.11 -6.58
CA ILE A 251 16.57 2.44 -7.88
C ILE A 251 17.20 3.35 -8.95
N ALA A 252 16.82 4.63 -8.99
CA ALA A 252 17.39 5.60 -9.92
C ALA A 252 18.88 5.85 -9.67
N LEU A 253 19.30 5.88 -8.39
CA LEU A 253 20.71 6.00 -8.01
C LEU A 253 21.51 4.76 -8.42
N ALA A 254 20.96 3.56 -8.23
CA ALA A 254 21.60 2.32 -8.66
C ALA A 254 21.83 2.29 -10.18
N LYS A 255 20.86 2.77 -10.97
CA LYS A 255 21.01 2.93 -12.44
C LYS A 255 22.13 3.92 -12.80
N ALA A 256 22.19 5.06 -12.12
CA ALA A 256 23.22 6.08 -12.35
C ALA A 256 24.63 5.57 -12.01
N CYS A 257 24.78 4.81 -10.91
CA CYS A 257 26.04 4.15 -10.54
C CYS A 257 26.49 3.10 -11.57
N GLY A 258 25.52 2.45 -12.23
CA GLY A 258 25.78 1.41 -13.22
C GLY A 258 26.43 1.88 -14.52
N ASN A 259 26.09 3.09 -14.98
CA ASN A 259 26.49 3.61 -16.29
C ASN A 259 27.94 4.17 -16.36
N GLY A 260 28.82 3.84 -15.41
CA GLY A 260 30.26 4.16 -15.42
C GLY A 260 30.58 5.62 -15.05
N ASN A 261 31.36 5.82 -13.97
CA ASN A 261 31.95 7.09 -13.47
C ASN A 261 31.14 8.41 -13.55
N GLN A 262 29.82 8.37 -13.76
CA GLN A 262 28.95 9.55 -13.82
C GLN A 262 28.95 10.36 -12.51
N LEU A 263 29.29 9.72 -11.40
CA LEU A 263 29.36 10.31 -10.07
C LEU A 263 30.78 10.75 -9.66
N GLY A 264 31.80 10.50 -10.48
CA GLY A 264 33.21 10.63 -10.08
C GLY A 264 33.59 9.69 -8.91
N LEU A 265 32.73 8.73 -8.58
CA LEU A 265 32.99 7.71 -7.56
C LEU A 265 33.91 6.64 -8.12
N GLU A 266 34.79 6.14 -7.26
CA GLU A 266 35.55 4.93 -7.57
C GLU A 266 34.59 3.78 -7.92
N ALA A 267 35.00 2.95 -8.88
CA ALA A 267 34.19 1.81 -9.32
C ALA A 267 33.81 0.88 -8.16
N LYS A 268 34.65 0.79 -7.12
CA LYS A 268 34.38 0.03 -5.89
C LYS A 268 33.18 0.59 -5.13
N SER A 269 33.17 1.89 -4.85
CA SER A 269 32.09 2.54 -4.10
C SER A 269 30.75 2.49 -4.84
N SER A 270 30.77 2.65 -6.18
CA SER A 270 29.56 2.50 -7.02
C SER A 270 28.95 1.10 -6.91
N ARG A 271 29.79 0.05 -6.84
CA ARG A 271 29.33 -1.34 -6.68
C ARG A 271 28.76 -1.62 -5.30
N GLU A 272 29.44 -1.16 -4.25
CA GLU A 272 28.97 -1.33 -2.87
C GLU A 272 27.59 -0.70 -2.71
N MET A 273 27.36 0.48 -3.29
CA MET A 273 26.06 1.15 -3.28
C MET A 273 24.96 0.33 -3.99
N VAL A 274 25.22 -0.16 -5.21
CA VAL A 274 24.25 -1.01 -5.93
C VAL A 274 23.98 -2.29 -5.13
N SER A 275 25.03 -2.91 -4.57
CA SER A 275 24.92 -4.12 -3.76
C SER A 275 24.05 -3.89 -2.51
N GLN A 276 24.23 -2.77 -1.81
CA GLN A 276 23.42 -2.42 -0.64
C GLN A 276 21.94 -2.26 -1.00
N ILE A 277 21.62 -1.64 -2.14
CA ILE A 277 20.24 -1.45 -2.61
C ILE A 277 19.57 -2.79 -2.95
N PHE A 278 20.34 -3.73 -3.52
CA PHE A 278 19.85 -5.09 -3.79
C PHE A 278 19.68 -5.89 -2.49
N GLN A 279 20.60 -5.76 -1.54
CA GLN A 279 20.55 -6.40 -0.22
C GLN A 279 19.40 -5.91 0.66
N ALA A 280 19.01 -4.63 0.52
CA ALA A 280 17.85 -4.07 1.20
C ALA A 280 16.51 -4.63 0.68
N SER A 281 16.51 -5.34 -0.45
CA SER A 281 15.31 -5.98 -0.99
C SER A 281 14.88 -7.15 -0.11
N LEU A 282 13.68 -7.08 0.45
CA LEU A 282 13.14 -8.10 1.33
C LEU A 282 12.20 -9.06 0.58
N PRO A 283 12.19 -10.37 0.93
CA PRO A 283 11.21 -11.30 0.42
C PRO A 283 9.83 -10.95 0.96
N MET A 284 8.80 -11.24 0.17
CA MET A 284 7.43 -11.06 0.64
C MET A 284 7.09 -12.08 1.75
N SER A 285 7.74 -13.26 1.77
CA SER A 285 7.48 -14.44 2.61
C SER A 285 6.12 -15.12 2.34
N LYS A 286 6.16 -16.36 1.84
CA LYS A 286 5.01 -17.19 1.43
C LYS A 286 4.15 -17.68 2.61
N GLN A 287 4.81 -18.00 3.72
CA GLN A 287 4.19 -18.74 4.83
C GLN A 287 3.02 -17.97 5.45
N SER A 288 3.02 -16.63 5.37
CA SER A 288 1.94 -15.80 5.92
C SER A 288 0.65 -15.77 5.08
N ILE A 289 0.68 -16.06 3.77
CA ILE A 289 -0.54 -16.04 2.94
C ILE A 289 -1.45 -17.19 3.36
N PHE A 290 -0.94 -18.42 3.26
CA PHE A 290 -1.76 -19.62 3.48
C PHE A 290 -2.04 -19.90 4.97
N THR A 291 -1.35 -19.23 5.89
CA THR A 291 -1.74 -19.22 7.32
C THR A 291 -3.01 -18.41 7.56
N VAL A 292 -3.20 -17.31 6.83
CA VAL A 292 -4.42 -16.48 6.92
C VAL A 292 -5.54 -17.09 6.08
N GLN A 293 -5.22 -17.56 4.87
CA GLN A 293 -6.18 -18.10 3.92
C GLN A 293 -6.48 -19.58 4.18
N LYS A 294 -7.27 -19.88 5.22
CA LYS A 294 -7.63 -21.25 5.64
C LYS A 294 -8.38 -22.09 4.57
N GLY A 295 -8.86 -21.49 3.49
CA GLY A 295 -9.64 -22.16 2.43
C GLY A 295 -9.12 -21.94 1.00
N MET A 296 -7.89 -21.44 0.84
CA MET A 296 -7.29 -21.16 -0.47
C MET A 296 -6.05 -22.04 -0.68
N ASN A 297 -5.88 -22.55 -1.90
CA ASN A 297 -4.66 -23.26 -2.30
C ASN A 297 -3.89 -22.50 -3.38
N GLU A 298 -2.68 -22.96 -3.70
CA GLU A 298 -1.81 -22.33 -4.70
C GLU A 298 -2.44 -22.30 -6.10
N ILE A 299 -3.25 -23.33 -6.43
CA ILE A 299 -3.93 -23.46 -7.73
C ILE A 299 -4.96 -22.33 -7.91
N MET A 300 -5.72 -21.98 -6.87
CA MET A 300 -6.69 -20.88 -6.94
C MET A 300 -6.01 -19.54 -7.23
N ARG A 301 -4.84 -19.28 -6.62
CA ARG A 301 -4.06 -18.08 -6.94
C ARG A 301 -3.48 -18.14 -8.35
N TYR A 302 -2.97 -19.29 -8.78
CA TYR A 302 -2.49 -19.48 -10.15
C TYR A 302 -3.58 -19.09 -11.16
N ILE A 303 -4.79 -19.65 -11.02
CA ILE A 303 -5.94 -19.37 -11.89
C ILE A 303 -6.27 -17.87 -11.89
N LEU A 304 -6.26 -17.22 -10.73
CA LEU A 304 -6.48 -15.77 -10.65
C LEU A 304 -5.41 -14.99 -11.44
N VAL A 305 -4.12 -15.29 -11.21
CA VAL A 305 -3.02 -14.54 -11.84
C VAL A 305 -3.01 -14.77 -13.35
N ASP A 306 -3.24 -16.00 -13.79
CA ASP A 306 -3.37 -16.36 -15.20
C ASP A 306 -4.49 -15.54 -15.88
N TRP A 307 -5.68 -15.48 -15.27
CA TRP A 307 -6.77 -14.63 -15.74
C TRP A 307 -6.42 -13.13 -15.73
N LEU A 308 -5.70 -12.63 -14.73
CA LEU A 308 -5.24 -11.23 -14.70
C LEU A 308 -4.24 -10.94 -15.83
N VAL A 309 -3.45 -11.92 -16.29
CA VAL A 309 -2.59 -11.78 -17.48
C VAL A 309 -3.45 -11.59 -18.74
N GLU A 310 -4.53 -12.36 -18.90
CA GLU A 310 -5.47 -12.19 -20.01
C GLU A 310 -6.10 -10.81 -20.02
N VAL A 311 -6.58 -10.33 -18.86
CA VAL A 311 -7.15 -8.99 -18.72
C VAL A 311 -6.12 -7.92 -19.05
N ALA A 312 -4.90 -8.04 -18.52
CA ALA A 312 -3.84 -7.08 -18.80
C ALA A 312 -3.48 -7.04 -20.29
N THR A 313 -3.44 -8.20 -20.94
CA THR A 313 -3.18 -8.31 -22.39
C THR A 313 -4.31 -7.69 -23.20
N MET A 314 -5.57 -8.00 -22.88
CA MET A 314 -6.73 -7.44 -23.59
C MET A 314 -6.86 -5.92 -23.46
N LYS A 315 -6.37 -5.35 -22.35
CA LYS A 315 -6.40 -3.90 -22.09
C LYS A 315 -5.07 -3.20 -22.37
N ASP A 316 -4.11 -3.90 -22.98
CA ASP A 316 -2.75 -3.41 -23.26
C ASP A 316 -2.06 -2.77 -22.04
N PHE A 317 -2.31 -3.31 -20.84
CA PHE A 317 -1.65 -2.85 -19.63
C PHE A 317 -0.21 -3.35 -19.55
N SER A 318 0.67 -2.48 -19.04
CA SER A 318 2.10 -2.81 -18.95
C SER A 318 2.38 -3.95 -17.98
N SER A 319 3.48 -4.67 -18.24
CA SER A 319 4.02 -5.68 -17.33
C SER A 319 4.20 -5.15 -15.89
N LEU A 320 4.58 -3.88 -15.74
CA LEU A 320 4.68 -3.21 -14.43
C LEU A 320 3.32 -3.11 -13.72
N CYS A 321 2.25 -2.80 -14.45
CA CYS A 321 0.91 -2.77 -13.89
C CYS A 321 0.47 -4.15 -13.40
N LEU A 322 0.75 -5.20 -14.17
CA LEU A 322 0.46 -6.58 -13.78
C LEU A 322 1.24 -6.99 -12.51
N HIS A 323 2.55 -6.73 -12.46
CA HIS A 323 3.38 -7.02 -11.27
C HIS A 323 2.88 -6.26 -10.03
N MET A 324 2.51 -4.99 -10.17
CA MET A 324 1.92 -4.21 -9.09
C MET A 324 0.58 -4.79 -8.62
N THR A 325 -0.26 -5.20 -9.57
CA THR A 325 -1.58 -5.81 -9.29
C THR A 325 -1.42 -7.08 -8.48
N VAL A 326 -0.58 -8.03 -8.95
CA VAL A 326 -0.32 -9.29 -8.25
C VAL A 326 0.32 -9.03 -6.88
N GLY A 327 1.24 -8.08 -6.78
CA GLY A 327 1.84 -7.67 -5.51
C GLY A 327 0.82 -7.07 -4.52
N CYS A 328 -0.22 -6.37 -5.00
CA CYS A 328 -1.30 -5.88 -4.15
C CYS A 328 -2.21 -7.03 -3.68
N VAL A 329 -2.56 -7.95 -4.58
CA VAL A 329 -3.34 -9.17 -4.25
C VAL A 329 -2.63 -9.96 -3.16
N ASP A 330 -1.35 -10.26 -3.35
CA ASP A 330 -0.59 -11.09 -2.40
C ASP A 330 -0.43 -10.43 -1.04
N ARG A 331 -0.20 -9.11 -0.99
CA ARG A 331 -0.12 -8.38 0.28
C ARG A 331 -1.47 -8.34 0.98
N TYR A 332 -2.58 -8.17 0.25
CA TYR A 332 -3.91 -8.19 0.84
C TYR A 332 -4.23 -9.58 1.43
N LEU A 333 -3.93 -10.66 0.70
CA LEU A 333 -4.16 -12.03 1.15
C LEU A 333 -3.33 -12.42 2.39
N LYS A 334 -2.26 -11.67 2.73
CA LYS A 334 -1.51 -11.85 4.00
C LYS A 334 -2.18 -11.22 5.20
N LEU A 335 -3.09 -10.28 4.97
CA LEU A 335 -3.64 -9.44 6.02
C LEU A 335 -5.10 -9.77 6.29
N ARG A 336 -5.88 -10.09 5.25
CA ARG A 336 -7.33 -10.29 5.35
C ARG A 336 -7.75 -11.62 4.75
N PRO A 337 -8.56 -12.44 5.43
CA PRO A 337 -9.13 -13.65 4.86
C PRO A 337 -10.07 -13.31 3.71
N VAL A 338 -10.00 -14.06 2.61
CA VAL A 338 -10.83 -13.84 1.42
C VAL A 338 -11.57 -15.11 1.06
N PRO A 339 -12.91 -15.10 1.04
CA PRO A 339 -13.68 -16.22 0.53
C PRO A 339 -13.30 -16.51 -0.92
N ARG A 340 -13.22 -17.80 -1.30
CA ARG A 340 -12.93 -18.23 -2.68
C ARG A 340 -13.78 -17.48 -3.72
N ALA A 341 -15.07 -17.30 -3.43
CA ALA A 341 -16.02 -16.63 -4.31
C ALA A 341 -15.75 -15.12 -4.52
N ARG A 342 -14.86 -14.50 -3.72
CA ARG A 342 -14.49 -13.08 -3.84
C ARG A 342 -13.04 -12.88 -4.33
N LEU A 343 -12.34 -13.96 -4.68
CA LEU A 343 -10.94 -13.88 -5.08
C LEU A 343 -10.76 -13.13 -6.42
N GLN A 344 -11.66 -13.33 -7.38
CA GLN A 344 -11.66 -12.58 -8.65
C GLN A 344 -12.00 -11.10 -8.42
N LEU A 345 -12.96 -10.79 -7.53
CA LEU A 345 -13.27 -9.42 -7.12
C LEU A 345 -12.05 -8.69 -6.53
N LEU A 346 -11.28 -9.37 -5.66
CA LEU A 346 -10.01 -8.84 -5.15
C LEU A 346 -9.03 -8.53 -6.29
N GLY A 347 -8.80 -9.50 -7.19
CA GLY A 347 -7.85 -9.35 -8.29
C GLY A 347 -8.18 -8.15 -9.19
N ILE A 348 -9.43 -8.07 -9.65
CA ILE A 348 -9.83 -6.98 -10.55
C ILE A 348 -9.86 -5.62 -9.83
N ALA A 349 -10.24 -5.56 -8.55
CA ALA A 349 -10.19 -4.33 -7.77
C ALA A 349 -8.74 -3.85 -7.53
N CYS A 350 -7.79 -4.77 -7.28
CA CYS A 350 -6.36 -4.44 -7.25
C CYS A 350 -5.89 -3.86 -8.59
N MET A 351 -6.34 -4.41 -9.72
CA MET A 351 -5.99 -3.90 -11.05
C MET A 351 -6.57 -2.51 -11.30
N VAL A 352 -7.82 -2.24 -10.90
CA VAL A 352 -8.41 -0.90 -10.95
C VAL A 352 -7.57 0.11 -10.18
N ILE A 353 -7.10 -0.25 -8.97
CA ILE A 353 -6.25 0.63 -8.16
C ILE A 353 -4.89 0.84 -8.84
N CYS A 354 -4.23 -0.23 -9.30
CA CYS A 354 -2.88 -0.16 -9.87
C CYS A 354 -2.84 0.56 -11.22
N THR A 355 -3.83 0.37 -12.08
CA THR A 355 -3.93 1.08 -13.37
C THR A 355 -4.09 2.58 -13.16
N ARG A 356 -4.90 3.01 -12.17
CA ARG A 356 -5.00 4.43 -11.78
C ARG A 356 -3.67 4.99 -11.28
N PHE A 357 -2.85 4.17 -10.63
CA PHE A 357 -1.56 4.58 -10.05
C PHE A 357 -0.46 4.73 -11.10
N ILE A 358 -0.35 3.82 -12.07
CA ILE A 358 0.82 3.77 -12.95
C ILE A 358 0.53 4.20 -14.40
N SER A 359 -0.72 4.14 -14.86
CA SER A 359 -1.04 4.28 -16.28
C SER A 359 -1.81 5.56 -16.61
N LYS A 360 -1.59 6.10 -17.82
CA LYS A 360 -2.44 7.16 -18.39
C LYS A 360 -3.83 6.62 -18.76
N GLU A 361 -3.95 5.35 -19.11
CA GLU A 361 -5.23 4.69 -19.33
C GLU A 361 -5.58 3.83 -18.13
N MET A 362 -6.76 4.07 -17.54
CA MET A 362 -7.18 3.40 -16.31
C MET A 362 -8.31 2.42 -16.57
N LEU A 363 -8.32 1.30 -15.84
CA LEU A 363 -9.48 0.43 -15.81
C LEU A 363 -10.58 1.07 -14.97
N THR A 364 -11.71 1.41 -15.59
CA THR A 364 -12.84 1.97 -14.84
C THR A 364 -13.55 0.87 -14.04
N ILE A 365 -14.29 1.27 -13.00
CA ILE A 365 -15.06 0.32 -12.18
C ILE A 365 -16.11 -0.40 -13.03
N ARG A 366 -16.72 0.29 -13.99
CA ARG A 366 -17.74 -0.29 -14.88
C ARG A 366 -17.15 -1.30 -15.85
N GLU A 367 -15.99 -0.99 -16.44
CA GLU A 367 -15.27 -1.97 -17.26
C GLU A 367 -14.86 -3.18 -16.42
N ALA A 368 -14.36 -2.97 -15.21
CA ALA A 368 -13.97 -4.06 -14.32
C ALA A 368 -15.16 -4.98 -13.96
N VAL A 369 -16.34 -4.43 -13.71
CA VAL A 369 -17.58 -5.21 -13.54
C VAL A 369 -17.89 -6.03 -14.79
N TRP A 370 -17.82 -5.40 -15.96
CA TRP A 370 -18.08 -6.07 -17.24
C TRP A 370 -17.07 -7.21 -17.51
N LEU A 371 -15.79 -7.00 -17.22
CA LEU A 371 -14.72 -8.01 -17.37
C LEU A 371 -14.91 -9.25 -16.49
N THR A 372 -15.71 -9.14 -15.44
CA THR A 372 -16.06 -10.28 -14.57
C THR A 372 -17.38 -10.95 -14.99
N ASP A 373 -17.83 -10.72 -16.23
CA ASP A 373 -19.13 -11.14 -16.74
C ASP A 373 -20.30 -10.70 -15.84
N ASN A 374 -20.15 -9.53 -15.20
CA ASN A 374 -21.09 -8.99 -14.22
C ASN A 374 -21.34 -9.91 -13.00
N SER A 375 -20.38 -10.78 -12.68
CA SER A 375 -20.42 -11.61 -11.47
C SER A 375 -20.44 -10.77 -10.17
N TYR A 376 -19.93 -9.53 -10.24
CA TYR A 376 -19.94 -8.58 -9.14
C TYR A 376 -20.56 -7.25 -9.57
N LYS A 377 -21.16 -6.54 -8.62
CA LYS A 377 -21.75 -5.23 -8.85
C LYS A 377 -20.75 -4.10 -8.67
N TYR A 378 -21.11 -2.91 -9.17
CA TYR A 378 -20.32 -1.69 -9.02
C TYR A 378 -20.01 -1.39 -7.54
N GLU A 379 -21.00 -1.54 -6.68
CA GLU A 379 -20.91 -1.27 -5.25
C GLU A 379 -19.94 -2.24 -4.57
N GLU A 380 -19.96 -3.53 -4.95
CA GLU A 380 -19.04 -4.53 -4.41
C GLU A 380 -17.58 -4.21 -4.74
N LEU A 381 -17.34 -3.67 -5.93
CA LEU A 381 -16.00 -3.25 -6.36
C LEU A 381 -15.55 -1.99 -5.62
N VAL A 382 -16.45 -1.01 -5.41
CA VAL A 382 -16.17 0.16 -4.55
C VAL A 382 -15.79 -0.27 -3.13
N ARG A 383 -16.57 -1.17 -2.53
CA ARG A 383 -16.28 -1.73 -1.20
C ARG A 383 -14.93 -2.42 -1.18
N MET A 384 -14.65 -3.27 -2.17
CA MET A 384 -13.38 -3.99 -2.27
C MET A 384 -12.19 -3.04 -2.41
N MET A 385 -12.30 -1.96 -3.17
CA MET A 385 -11.24 -0.95 -3.24
C MET A 385 -10.97 -0.32 -1.87
N GLY A 386 -12.02 -0.01 -1.10
CA GLY A 386 -11.86 0.54 0.24
C GLY A 386 -11.24 -0.45 1.22
N GLU A 387 -11.59 -1.73 1.15
CA GLU A 387 -10.91 -2.80 1.89
C GLU A 387 -9.41 -2.87 1.55
N ILE A 388 -9.07 -2.84 0.25
CA ILE A 388 -7.68 -2.94 -0.21
C ILE A 388 -6.85 -1.74 0.28
N ILE A 389 -7.32 -0.51 0.07
CA ILE A 389 -6.58 0.69 0.50
C ILE A 389 -6.42 0.73 2.02
N SER A 390 -7.47 0.36 2.76
CA SER A 390 -7.44 0.33 4.22
C SER A 390 -6.45 -0.71 4.74
N ALA A 391 -6.51 -1.94 4.22
CA ALA A 391 -5.65 -3.04 4.65
C ALA A 391 -4.18 -2.82 4.26
N LEU A 392 -3.91 -2.20 3.11
CA LEU A 392 -2.56 -1.90 2.65
C LEU A 392 -2.02 -0.56 3.18
N GLU A 393 -2.77 0.15 4.03
CA GLU A 393 -2.40 1.48 4.54
C GLU A 393 -1.97 2.41 3.39
N GLY A 394 -2.73 2.47 2.30
CA GLY A 394 -2.39 3.30 1.13
C GLY A 394 -1.09 2.96 0.38
N LYS A 395 -0.30 1.96 0.83
CA LYS A 395 1.00 1.58 0.23
C LYS A 395 0.78 0.76 -1.05
N ILE A 396 0.37 1.40 -2.13
CA ILE A 396 0.00 0.72 -3.39
C ILE A 396 1.22 0.21 -4.15
N ARG A 397 2.30 1.01 -4.23
CA ARG A 397 3.51 0.65 -4.97
C ARG A 397 4.66 0.29 -4.04
N MET A 398 5.35 -0.79 -4.38
CA MET A 398 6.60 -1.25 -3.77
C MET A 398 7.56 -1.65 -4.91
N PRO A 399 8.88 -1.71 -4.66
CA PRO A 399 9.83 -2.23 -5.64
C PRO A 399 9.42 -3.64 -6.12
N THR A 400 9.34 -3.81 -7.44
CA THR A 400 9.02 -5.07 -8.12
C THR A 400 10.28 -5.67 -8.74
N ILE A 401 10.19 -6.92 -9.20
CA ILE A 401 11.27 -7.57 -9.97
C ILE A 401 11.69 -6.73 -11.19
N LEU A 402 10.75 -5.98 -11.78
CA LEU A 402 11.00 -5.14 -12.95
C LEU A 402 11.87 -3.93 -12.61
N ASP A 403 11.70 -3.33 -11.42
CA ASP A 403 12.51 -2.19 -11.00
C ASP A 403 13.99 -2.58 -10.86
N TYR A 404 14.27 -3.76 -10.30
CA TYR A 404 15.63 -4.31 -10.23
C TYR A 404 16.14 -4.79 -11.59
N LYS A 405 15.27 -5.38 -12.43
CA LYS A 405 15.61 -5.74 -13.82
C LYS A 405 16.08 -4.54 -14.63
N GLU A 406 15.46 -3.37 -14.46
CA GLU A 406 15.89 -2.15 -15.15
C GLU A 406 17.29 -1.70 -14.69
N VAL A 407 17.63 -1.85 -13.40
CA VAL A 407 18.98 -1.59 -12.90
C VAL A 407 19.99 -2.54 -13.53
N LEU A 408 19.69 -3.84 -13.54
CA LEU A 408 20.57 -4.85 -14.12
C LEU A 408 20.77 -4.64 -15.62
N SER A 409 19.70 -4.26 -16.33
CA SER A 409 19.75 -4.00 -17.77
C SER A 409 20.52 -2.72 -18.12
N SER A 410 20.67 -1.76 -17.20
CA SER A 410 21.55 -0.60 -17.40
C SER A 410 23.02 -0.91 -17.16
N ILE A 411 23.32 -1.88 -16.28
CA ILE A 411 24.71 -2.27 -15.94
C ILE A 411 25.26 -3.30 -16.92
N ILE A 412 24.41 -4.23 -17.36
CA ILE A 412 24.81 -5.39 -18.15
C ILE A 412 24.30 -5.20 -19.57
N PRO A 413 25.18 -5.09 -20.59
CA PRO A 413 24.75 -5.06 -21.96
C PRO A 413 24.09 -6.40 -22.33
N LEU A 414 22.86 -6.34 -22.83
CA LEU A 414 22.08 -7.51 -23.23
C LEU A 414 21.65 -7.38 -24.68
N GLU A 415 21.81 -8.47 -25.43
CA GLU A 415 21.20 -8.59 -26.75
C GLU A 415 19.67 -8.55 -26.62
N ARG A 416 19.01 -7.99 -27.63
CA ARG A 416 17.55 -7.82 -27.67
C ARG A 416 16.80 -9.13 -27.37
N ARG A 417 17.27 -10.25 -27.93
CA ARG A 417 16.68 -11.58 -27.70
C ARG A 417 16.76 -11.97 -26.22
N THR A 418 17.93 -11.82 -25.60
CA THR A 418 18.13 -12.11 -24.16
C THR A 418 17.30 -11.19 -23.28
N LEU A 419 17.15 -9.92 -23.63
CA LEU A 419 16.30 -8.98 -22.89
C LEU A 419 14.80 -9.37 -22.94
N HIS A 420 14.30 -9.84 -24.09
CA HIS A 420 12.94 -10.36 -24.19
C HIS A 420 12.74 -11.63 -23.36
N LEU A 421 13.67 -12.60 -23.45
CA LEU A 421 13.61 -13.82 -22.62
C LEU A 421 13.67 -13.48 -21.12
N TYR A 422 14.53 -12.54 -20.73
CA TYR A 422 14.61 -12.05 -19.35
C TYR A 422 13.28 -11.44 -18.88
N SER A 423 12.64 -10.63 -19.73
CA SER A 423 11.31 -10.04 -19.44
C SER A 423 10.24 -11.13 -19.27
N PHE A 424 10.24 -12.12 -20.16
CA PHE A 424 9.32 -13.25 -20.12
C PHE A 424 9.49 -14.08 -18.83
N ILE A 425 10.73 -14.41 -18.43
CA ILE A 425 11.00 -15.14 -17.19
C ILE A 425 10.53 -14.33 -15.96
N CYS A 426 10.69 -13.01 -15.97
CA CYS A 426 10.18 -12.16 -14.89
C CYS A 426 8.65 -12.28 -14.77
N GLU A 427 7.92 -12.23 -15.89
CA GLU A 427 6.46 -12.39 -15.89
C GLU A 427 6.01 -13.79 -15.47
N LEU A 428 6.68 -14.84 -15.96
CA LEU A 428 6.43 -16.23 -15.53
C LEU A 428 6.56 -16.43 -14.02
N SER A 429 7.41 -15.62 -13.36
CA SER A 429 7.58 -15.70 -11.91
C SER A 429 6.30 -15.39 -11.12
N LEU A 430 5.38 -14.59 -11.70
CA LEU A 430 4.12 -14.19 -11.05
C LEU A 430 3.18 -15.37 -10.77
N LEU A 431 3.22 -16.39 -11.64
CA LEU A 431 2.39 -17.60 -11.54
C LEU A 431 2.82 -18.50 -10.37
N ASN A 432 4.09 -18.41 -9.96
CA ASN A 432 4.71 -19.37 -9.04
C ASN A 432 4.85 -18.81 -7.62
N THR A 433 3.97 -19.24 -6.72
CA THR A 433 4.01 -18.79 -5.32
C THR A 433 5.26 -19.24 -4.57
N SER A 434 5.88 -20.36 -4.95
CA SER A 434 7.12 -20.89 -4.35
C SER A 434 8.28 -19.88 -4.42
N LEU A 435 8.27 -19.00 -5.42
CA LEU A 435 9.30 -17.98 -5.61
C LEU A 435 9.21 -16.81 -4.61
N SER A 436 8.10 -16.68 -3.87
CA SER A 436 7.90 -15.58 -2.90
C SER A 436 8.79 -15.66 -1.64
N VAL A 437 9.58 -16.73 -1.50
CA VAL A 437 10.64 -16.87 -0.48
C VAL A 437 11.85 -15.97 -0.82
N TYR A 438 12.03 -15.61 -2.09
CA TYR A 438 13.11 -14.76 -2.57
C TYR A 438 12.67 -13.30 -2.68
N SER A 439 13.61 -12.39 -2.54
CA SER A 439 13.35 -10.96 -2.75
C SER A 439 13.20 -10.62 -4.24
N PRO A 440 12.49 -9.53 -4.59
CA PRO A 440 12.40 -9.07 -5.97
C PRO A 440 13.77 -8.86 -6.64
N ALA A 441 14.77 -8.40 -5.89
CA ALA A 441 16.14 -8.24 -6.37
C ALA A 441 16.81 -9.59 -6.72
N GLN A 442 16.66 -10.59 -5.84
CA GLN A 442 17.16 -11.95 -6.08
C GLN A 442 16.50 -12.59 -7.30
N LEU A 443 15.18 -12.48 -7.42
CA LEU A 443 14.45 -13.00 -8.58
C LEU A 443 14.89 -12.31 -9.87
N ALA A 444 15.12 -11.00 -9.85
CA ALA A 444 15.61 -10.26 -11.01
C ALA A 444 17.00 -10.76 -11.44
N ALA A 445 17.93 -10.98 -10.50
CA ALA A 445 19.26 -11.51 -10.80
C ALA A 445 19.21 -12.96 -11.32
N ALA A 446 18.40 -13.81 -10.69
CA ALA A 446 18.22 -15.21 -11.09
C ALA A 446 17.61 -15.33 -12.49
N ALA A 447 16.57 -14.54 -12.78
CA ALA A 447 15.94 -14.51 -14.11
C ALA A 447 16.90 -14.02 -15.20
N LEU A 448 17.79 -13.06 -14.89
CA LEU A 448 18.82 -12.62 -15.81
C LEU A 448 19.83 -13.73 -16.10
N LEU A 449 20.32 -14.39 -15.04
CA LEU A 449 21.28 -15.49 -15.16
C LEU A 449 20.69 -16.62 -16.00
N LEU A 450 19.43 -17.00 -15.74
CA LEU A 450 18.73 -18.03 -16.50
C LEU A 450 18.60 -17.66 -17.97
N ALA A 451 18.22 -16.41 -18.29
CA ALA A 451 18.12 -15.94 -19.67
C ALA A 451 19.46 -16.05 -20.42
N LYS A 452 20.57 -15.67 -19.77
CA LYS A 452 21.92 -15.77 -20.35
C LYS A 452 22.37 -17.22 -20.56
N ILE A 453 22.09 -18.10 -19.60
CA ILE A 453 22.41 -19.54 -19.71
C ILE A 453 21.65 -20.16 -20.88
N LEU A 454 20.34 -19.91 -20.98
CA LEU A 454 19.48 -20.47 -22.04
C LEU A 454 19.89 -20.00 -23.46
N HIS A 455 20.54 -18.84 -23.58
CA HIS A 455 21.08 -18.35 -24.86
C HIS A 455 22.55 -18.72 -25.08
N GLY A 456 23.14 -19.61 -24.27
CA GLY A 456 24.55 -20.01 -24.44
C GLY A 456 25.56 -18.92 -24.11
N GLN A 457 25.11 -17.80 -23.53
CA GLN A 457 25.96 -16.71 -23.03
C GLN A 457 26.49 -17.01 -21.62
N GLY A 458 26.27 -18.23 -21.13
CA GLY A 458 26.63 -18.74 -19.82
C GLY A 458 27.97 -19.47 -19.77
N ASN A 459 29.07 -18.85 -20.22
CA ASN A 459 30.38 -19.31 -19.74
C ASN A 459 30.53 -18.84 -18.28
N LEU A 460 30.32 -19.75 -17.32
CA LEU A 460 30.56 -19.49 -15.89
C LEU A 460 32.01 -19.03 -15.62
N SER A 461 32.95 -19.41 -16.48
CA SER A 461 34.34 -18.92 -16.49
C SER A 461 34.47 -17.47 -16.99
N TYR A 462 33.66 -17.04 -17.96
CA TYR A 462 33.56 -15.64 -18.40
C TYR A 462 32.82 -14.77 -17.38
N LEU A 463 31.87 -15.27 -16.60
CA LEU A 463 31.35 -14.49 -15.46
C LEU A 463 32.42 -14.22 -14.38
N ARG A 464 33.51 -15.01 -14.34
CA ARG A 464 34.74 -14.67 -13.60
C ARG A 464 35.73 -13.81 -14.40
N GLN A 465 35.87 -13.99 -15.72
CA GLN A 465 36.91 -13.35 -16.57
C GLN A 465 36.47 -12.17 -17.46
N SER A 466 35.24 -12.14 -18.00
CA SER A 466 34.59 -10.92 -18.54
C SER A 466 34.06 -9.99 -17.45
N CYS A 467 34.17 -10.42 -16.19
CA CYS A 467 34.33 -9.53 -15.05
C CYS A 467 35.74 -8.89 -14.97
N SER A 468 36.44 -8.74 -16.09
CA SER A 468 37.53 -7.79 -16.24
C SER A 468 37.00 -6.36 -16.39
N SER A 469 35.74 -6.16 -16.81
CA SER A 469 34.98 -4.97 -16.41
C SER A 469 34.43 -5.23 -15.02
N THR A 470 35.08 -4.63 -14.03
CA THR A 470 34.92 -4.90 -12.60
C THR A 470 33.51 -4.68 -12.02
N GLN A 471 32.47 -4.38 -12.81
CA GLN A 471 31.12 -3.96 -12.38
C GLN A 471 30.13 -5.09 -11.99
N CYS A 472 30.30 -6.32 -12.46
CA CYS A 472 29.30 -7.39 -12.28
C CYS A 472 29.55 -8.36 -11.11
N GLN A 473 30.75 -8.40 -10.52
CA GLN A 473 31.11 -9.45 -9.57
C GLN A 473 30.31 -9.43 -8.26
N SER A 474 29.80 -8.29 -7.80
CA SER A 474 29.08 -8.20 -6.50
C SER A 474 27.59 -8.52 -6.59
N VAL A 475 26.99 -8.51 -7.78
CA VAL A 475 25.55 -8.74 -7.98
C VAL A 475 25.22 -10.24 -8.06
N PHE A 476 26.21 -11.08 -8.30
CA PHE A 476 26.06 -12.54 -8.39
C PHE A 476 26.75 -13.29 -7.24
N SER A 477 27.21 -12.59 -6.20
CA SER A 477 27.75 -13.19 -4.96
C SER A 477 26.66 -13.60 -3.95
N PHE A 478 25.39 -13.60 -4.38
CA PHE A 478 24.23 -13.97 -3.57
C PHE A 478 23.94 -15.46 -3.61
#